data_AF-A0A8J3FEZ0-F1
#
_entry.id   AF-A0A8J3FEZ0-F1
#
_cell.length_a   1.000
_cell.length_b   1.000
_cell.length_c   1.000
_cell.angle_alpha   90.00
_cell.angle_beta   90.00
_cell.angle_gamma   90.00
#
_symmetry.space_group_name_H-M   'P 1'
#
loop_
_entity.id
_entity.type
_entity.pdbx_description
1 polymer ?
#
loop_
_entity_poly.entity_id
_entity_poly.type
_entity_poly.pdbx_seq_one_letter_code
_entity_poly.pdbx_strand_id
1 'polypeptide(L)'
;MAAGNSGPARYTVGSPGAAEKALTVGAMGDPGELGYFLADFSSRGYTADGRIKPDIAAPGYNITAPKANTSSGYVTYSGTSMATPFDYGYGNLNGYEAVKKAGGFSGTGPAQPAHLYGSGSLGGTGAYDQFAVDVTDASKPLAITLIMPNWSSSTNPDFDLYLYNSSGTLVARSEGTKRQETIRYQPSVTGTYTIRVSSYTGSGSYFFDVSVGGGNLRQTVNQ
;
A
#
# COMPACT_ATOMS: atom_id res chain seq x y z
N MET A 1 -10.74 3.87 -10.90
CA MET A 1 -12.07 4.49 -11.06
C MET A 1 -12.97 3.99 -9.96
N ALA A 2 -13.82 4.86 -9.41
CA ALA A 2 -14.85 4.44 -8.46
C ALA A 2 -15.90 3.56 -9.17
N ALA A 3 -16.32 2.46 -8.55
CA ALA A 3 -17.40 1.60 -9.09
C ALA A 3 -18.77 2.28 -9.11
N GLY A 4 -18.98 3.25 -8.21
CA GLY A 4 -20.26 3.90 -7.98
C GLY A 4 -20.88 3.48 -6.64
N ASN A 5 -21.78 4.31 -6.15
CA ASN A 5 -22.47 4.11 -4.87
C ASN A 5 -23.94 3.69 -5.08
N SER A 6 -24.23 2.93 -6.13
CA SER A 6 -25.59 2.55 -6.54
C SER A 6 -25.93 1.08 -6.26
N GLY A 7 -25.12 0.38 -5.47
CA GLY A 7 -25.47 -0.94 -4.92
C GLY A 7 -26.70 -0.88 -4.01
N PRO A 8 -27.21 -2.02 -3.50
CA PRO A 8 -26.61 -3.36 -3.53
C PRO A 8 -26.99 -4.20 -4.76
N ALA A 9 -27.88 -3.70 -5.63
CA ALA A 9 -28.34 -4.45 -6.79
C ALA A 9 -27.21 -4.72 -7.79
N ARG A 10 -27.32 -5.83 -8.53
CA ARG A 10 -26.45 -6.12 -9.69
C ARG A 10 -26.71 -5.09 -10.81
N TYR A 11 -25.76 -4.94 -11.72
CA TYR A 11 -25.86 -4.01 -12.86
C TYR A 11 -25.87 -2.53 -12.49
N THR A 12 -25.16 -2.19 -11.42
CA THR A 12 -25.13 -0.82 -10.87
C THR A 12 -23.78 -0.14 -11.10
N VAL A 13 -22.85 -0.79 -11.80
CA VAL A 13 -21.59 -0.19 -12.25
C VAL A 13 -21.88 0.68 -13.48
N GLY A 14 -21.78 1.99 -13.31
CA GLY A 14 -22.02 2.98 -14.36
C GLY A 14 -20.74 3.48 -15.04
N SER A 15 -20.89 4.36 -16.03
CA SER A 15 -19.76 5.07 -16.64
C SER A 15 -19.15 6.07 -15.66
N PRO A 16 -17.81 6.25 -15.63
CA PRO A 16 -16.78 5.59 -16.43
C PRO A 16 -16.27 4.25 -15.84
N GLY A 17 -16.75 3.81 -14.67
CA GLY A 17 -16.34 2.55 -14.02
C GLY A 17 -16.72 1.28 -14.81
N ALA A 18 -17.71 1.37 -15.69
CA ALA A 18 -18.10 0.29 -16.58
C ALA A 18 -17.18 0.14 -17.80
N ALA A 19 -16.24 1.07 -18.03
CA ALA A 19 -15.33 0.98 -19.17
C ALA A 19 -14.47 -0.29 -19.07
N GLU A 20 -14.31 -0.98 -20.20
CA GLU A 20 -13.55 -2.24 -20.29
C GLU A 20 -12.13 -2.08 -19.74
N LYS A 21 -11.48 -0.98 -20.12
CA LYS A 21 -10.08 -0.68 -19.81
C LYS A 21 -9.88 0.05 -18.49
N ALA A 22 -10.94 0.41 -17.77
CA ALA A 22 -10.81 1.09 -16.49
C ALA A 22 -10.56 0.08 -15.36
N LEU A 23 -9.57 0.33 -14.50
CA LEU A 23 -9.51 -0.33 -13.20
C LEU A 23 -10.59 0.28 -12.31
N THR A 24 -11.55 -0.53 -11.88
CA THR A 24 -12.75 -0.09 -11.17
C THR A 24 -12.75 -0.70 -9.76
N VAL A 25 -12.86 0.16 -8.76
CA VAL A 25 -12.66 -0.16 -7.35
C VAL A 25 -13.99 -0.05 -6.61
N GLY A 26 -14.41 -1.16 -6.01
CA GLY A 26 -15.54 -1.23 -5.08
C GLY A 26 -15.15 -0.78 -3.66
N ALA A 27 -16.14 -0.47 -2.84
CA ALA A 27 -15.94 -0.07 -1.45
C ALA A 27 -16.23 -1.24 -0.51
N MET A 28 -15.32 -1.49 0.41
CA MET A 28 -15.50 -2.44 1.51
C MET A 28 -15.24 -1.76 2.86
N GLY A 29 -15.63 -2.44 3.94
CA GLY A 29 -15.24 -2.08 5.30
C GLY A 29 -13.72 -2.10 5.47
N ASP A 30 -13.21 -1.23 6.34
CA ASP A 30 -11.84 -1.34 6.82
C ASP A 30 -11.70 -2.63 7.65
N PRO A 31 -10.84 -3.59 7.25
CA PRO A 31 -10.62 -4.83 7.99
C PRO A 31 -10.17 -4.61 9.43
N GLY A 32 -9.51 -3.48 9.74
CA GLY A 32 -9.01 -3.14 11.06
C GLY A 32 -10.06 -2.58 12.02
N GLU A 33 -11.24 -2.19 11.53
CA GLU A 33 -12.27 -1.53 12.33
C GLU A 33 -13.60 -2.30 12.35
N LEU A 34 -14.08 -2.78 11.20
CA LEU A 34 -15.41 -3.40 11.06
C LEU A 34 -15.38 -4.75 10.32
N GLY A 35 -14.20 -5.26 9.96
CA GLY A 35 -14.01 -6.55 9.31
C GLY A 35 -14.22 -6.55 7.79
N TYR A 36 -14.13 -7.73 7.18
CA TYR A 36 -14.21 -7.92 5.73
C TYR A 36 -15.67 -7.99 5.24
N PHE A 37 -16.27 -6.86 4.87
CA PHE A 37 -17.57 -6.83 4.18
C PHE A 37 -17.56 -5.83 3.04
N LEU A 38 -18.27 -6.15 1.96
CA LEU A 38 -18.50 -5.20 0.87
C LEU A 38 -19.56 -4.19 1.32
N ALA A 39 -19.30 -2.89 1.16
CA ALA A 39 -20.25 -1.85 1.54
C ALA A 39 -21.55 -1.99 0.71
N ASP A 40 -22.70 -1.83 1.35
CA ASP A 40 -24.01 -2.05 0.68
C ASP A 40 -24.23 -1.11 -0.50
N PHE A 41 -23.76 0.14 -0.39
CA PHE A 41 -23.82 1.10 -1.47
C PHE A 41 -22.85 0.79 -2.61
N SER A 42 -21.83 -0.05 -2.41
CA SER A 42 -20.84 -0.32 -3.47
C SER A 42 -21.54 -0.95 -4.67
N SER A 43 -21.46 -0.29 -5.81
CA SER A 43 -22.00 -0.79 -7.07
C SER A 43 -21.45 -2.19 -7.37
N ARG A 44 -22.32 -3.04 -7.92
CA ARG A 44 -22.04 -4.44 -8.20
C ARG A 44 -22.25 -4.75 -9.66
N GLY A 45 -21.38 -5.61 -10.17
CA GLY A 45 -21.48 -6.11 -11.53
C GLY A 45 -22.78 -6.87 -11.79
N TYR A 46 -23.04 -7.20 -13.05
CA TYR A 46 -22.13 -7.01 -14.19
C TYR A 46 -22.23 -5.59 -14.77
N THR A 47 -21.41 -5.24 -15.75
CA THR A 47 -21.73 -4.11 -16.64
C THR A 47 -22.94 -4.45 -17.51
N ALA A 48 -23.52 -3.47 -18.21
CA ALA A 48 -24.70 -3.69 -19.07
C ALA A 48 -24.47 -4.76 -20.17
N ASP A 49 -23.23 -4.94 -20.60
CA ASP A 49 -22.77 -5.95 -21.57
C ASP A 49 -22.23 -7.24 -20.92
N GLY A 50 -22.42 -7.43 -19.61
CA GLY A 50 -22.12 -8.68 -18.92
C GLY A 50 -20.66 -8.87 -18.47
N ARG A 51 -19.80 -7.85 -18.57
CA ARG A 51 -18.42 -7.93 -18.04
C ARG A 51 -18.41 -7.84 -16.52
N ILE A 52 -17.43 -8.51 -15.91
CA ILE A 52 -17.23 -8.49 -14.46
C ILE A 52 -16.59 -7.15 -14.08
N LYS A 53 -17.27 -6.40 -13.19
CA LYS A 53 -16.80 -5.20 -12.50
C LYS A 53 -17.46 -5.16 -11.10
N PRO A 54 -16.89 -4.50 -10.08
CA PRO A 54 -15.55 -3.91 -10.04
C PRO A 54 -14.44 -4.96 -10.18
N ASP A 55 -13.21 -4.52 -10.49
CA ASP A 55 -12.04 -5.40 -10.63
C ASP A 55 -11.44 -5.76 -9.27
N ILE A 56 -11.48 -4.82 -8.33
CA ILE A 56 -10.96 -4.97 -6.96
C ILE A 56 -11.88 -4.22 -5.97
N ALA A 57 -11.69 -4.44 -4.67
CA ALA A 57 -12.33 -3.67 -3.60
C ALA A 57 -11.30 -3.19 -2.60
N ALA A 58 -11.50 -1.99 -2.04
CA ALA A 58 -10.64 -1.40 -1.03
C ALA A 58 -11.46 -0.69 0.06
N PRO A 59 -10.89 -0.42 1.25
CA PRO A 59 -11.57 0.30 2.32
C PRO A 59 -12.17 1.63 1.84
N GLY A 60 -13.50 1.72 1.90
CA GLY A 60 -14.27 2.88 1.44
C GLY A 60 -15.48 3.18 2.32
N TYR A 61 -15.63 2.50 3.44
CA TYR A 61 -16.70 2.70 4.41
C TYR A 61 -16.12 3.31 5.69
N ASN A 62 -16.68 4.44 6.14
CA ASN A 62 -16.25 5.21 7.31
C ASN A 62 -14.77 5.61 7.29
N ILE A 63 -14.28 6.09 6.15
CA ILE A 63 -12.89 6.51 5.99
C ILE A 63 -12.72 7.94 6.51
N THR A 64 -11.85 8.11 7.50
CA THR A 64 -11.48 9.43 8.03
C THR A 64 -10.35 10.02 7.19
N ALA A 65 -10.59 11.18 6.59
CA ALA A 65 -9.67 11.87 5.68
C ALA A 65 -9.53 13.36 6.04
N PRO A 66 -8.47 14.06 5.57
CA PRO A 66 -8.32 15.49 5.77
C PRO A 66 -9.52 16.28 5.21
N LYS A 67 -10.02 17.24 5.99
CA LYS A 67 -11.12 18.12 5.60
C LYS A 67 -10.56 19.32 4.83
N ALA A 68 -11.06 19.52 3.60
CA ALA A 68 -10.70 20.66 2.78
C ALA A 68 -10.95 22.00 3.51
N ASN A 69 -10.09 22.99 3.25
CA ASN A 69 -10.12 24.33 3.86
C ASN A 69 -9.92 24.34 5.40
N THR A 70 -9.20 23.35 5.94
CA THR A 70 -8.78 23.33 7.34
C THR A 70 -7.31 22.94 7.45
N SER A 71 -6.60 23.47 8.45
CA SER A 71 -5.19 23.14 8.70
C SER A 71 -5.00 21.81 9.45
N SER A 72 -6.01 21.36 10.18
CA SER A 72 -5.95 20.15 11.02
C SER A 72 -7.28 19.40 11.12
N GLY A 73 -8.28 19.78 10.32
CA GLY A 73 -9.59 19.15 10.38
C GLY A 73 -9.60 17.80 9.67
N TYR A 74 -10.32 16.86 10.25
CA TYR A 74 -10.62 15.57 9.66
C TYR A 74 -12.13 15.43 9.47
N VAL A 75 -12.53 14.65 8.48
CA VAL A 75 -13.92 14.33 8.20
C VAL A 75 -14.02 12.88 7.75
N THR A 76 -15.07 12.21 8.20
CA THR A 76 -15.33 10.81 7.86
C THR A 76 -16.36 10.75 6.74
N TYR A 77 -16.03 10.03 5.67
CA TYR A 77 -16.93 9.80 4.54
C TYR A 77 -16.93 8.33 4.11
N SER A 78 -18.02 7.93 3.47
CA SER A 78 -18.20 6.60 2.88
C SER A 78 -18.47 6.71 1.39
N GLY A 79 -17.76 5.94 0.57
CA GLY A 79 -17.96 5.89 -0.88
C GLY A 79 -16.86 5.10 -1.60
N THR A 80 -17.15 4.64 -2.82
CA THR A 80 -16.12 4.08 -3.72
C THR A 80 -15.05 5.11 -4.10
N SER A 81 -15.36 6.40 -3.95
CA SER A 81 -14.39 7.50 -4.08
C SER A 81 -13.33 7.50 -2.98
N MET A 82 -13.61 6.89 -1.82
CA MET A 82 -12.67 6.77 -0.70
C MET A 82 -11.86 5.46 -0.80
N ALA A 83 -12.43 4.43 -1.44
CA ALA A 83 -11.71 3.20 -1.78
C ALA A 83 -10.65 3.40 -2.88
N THR A 84 -10.95 4.20 -3.90
CA THR A 84 -10.04 4.46 -5.03
C THR A 84 -8.65 5.01 -4.62
N PRO A 85 -8.50 5.95 -3.67
CA PRO A 85 -7.19 6.40 -3.20
C PRO A 85 -6.52 5.45 -2.19
N PHE A 86 -7.27 4.57 -1.51
CA PHE A 86 -6.68 3.57 -0.60
C PHE A 86 -5.83 2.56 -1.39
N ASP A 87 -6.33 2.15 -2.55
CA ASP A 87 -5.63 1.34 -3.55
C ASP A 87 -4.30 1.96 -4.01
N TYR A 88 -4.28 3.29 -4.13
CA TYR A 88 -3.10 4.04 -4.51
C TYR A 88 -2.07 4.17 -3.39
N GLY A 89 -2.52 4.13 -2.13
CA GLY A 89 -1.72 4.51 -0.96
C GLY A 89 -1.06 3.35 -0.20
N TYR A 90 -1.48 2.10 -0.38
CA TYR A 90 -1.03 0.98 0.45
C TYR A 90 -0.17 -0.10 -0.22
N GLY A 91 0.17 0.05 -1.50
CA GLY A 91 1.12 -0.84 -2.17
C GLY A 91 0.63 -1.34 -3.51
N ASN A 92 1.11 -0.67 -4.55
CA ASN A 92 1.37 -1.28 -5.85
C ASN A 92 0.18 -1.83 -6.65
N LEU A 93 -0.90 -1.04 -6.81
CA LEU A 93 -1.65 -1.11 -8.06
C LEU A 93 -1.15 -0.03 -9.01
N ASN A 94 -0.22 -0.44 -9.89
CA ASN A 94 0.21 0.30 -11.08
C ASN A 94 -0.96 0.44 -12.07
N GLY A 95 -2.09 1.03 -11.65
CA GLY A 95 -3.30 1.17 -12.43
C GLY A 95 -3.05 1.90 -13.75
N TYR A 96 -2.08 2.82 -13.79
CA TYR A 96 -1.62 3.45 -15.02
C TYR A 96 -1.04 2.43 -16.03
N GLU A 97 -0.09 1.58 -15.60
CA GLU A 97 0.52 0.57 -16.47
C GLU A 97 -0.48 -0.54 -16.86
N ALA A 98 -1.41 -0.89 -15.97
CA ALA A 98 -2.49 -1.83 -16.27
C ALA A 98 -3.42 -1.27 -17.37
N VAL A 99 -3.84 0.00 -17.26
CA VAL A 99 -4.67 0.69 -18.27
C VAL A 99 -3.89 0.89 -19.57
N LYS A 100 -2.59 1.21 -19.49
CA LYS A 100 -1.71 1.36 -20.66
C LYS A 100 -1.61 0.06 -21.45
N LYS A 101 -1.35 -1.06 -20.74
CA LYS A 101 -1.23 -2.40 -21.33
C LYS A 101 -2.56 -2.93 -21.88
N ALA A 102 -3.66 -2.75 -21.15
CA ALA A 102 -4.99 -3.12 -21.64
C ALA A 102 -5.47 -2.21 -22.78
N GLY A 103 -4.98 -0.96 -22.78
CA GLY A 103 -5.46 0.10 -23.66
C GLY A 103 -4.75 0.25 -24.99
N GLY A 104 -3.49 -0.19 -25.09
CA GLY A 104 -2.61 0.14 -26.21
C GLY A 104 -2.18 1.61 -26.20
N PHE A 105 -2.25 2.29 -25.05
CA PHE A 105 -1.93 3.71 -24.94
C PHE A 105 -0.42 3.95 -24.79
N SER A 106 0.05 5.11 -25.23
CA SER A 106 1.42 5.59 -25.00
C SER A 106 1.40 6.86 -24.16
N GLY A 107 2.44 7.07 -23.35
CA GLY A 107 2.55 8.19 -22.42
C GLY A 107 3.31 7.83 -21.15
N THR A 108 3.59 8.86 -20.35
CA THR A 108 4.10 8.75 -18.97
C THR A 108 3.00 9.17 -18.00
N GLY A 109 2.81 8.38 -16.94
CA GLY A 109 1.87 8.73 -15.87
C GLY A 109 2.35 9.93 -15.06
N PRO A 110 1.52 10.48 -14.16
CA PRO A 110 1.99 11.50 -13.22
C PRO A 110 3.19 10.96 -12.43
N ALA A 111 4.21 11.79 -12.22
CA ALA A 111 5.42 11.38 -11.51
C ALA A 111 5.07 10.83 -10.12
N GLN A 112 5.35 9.54 -9.91
CA GLN A 112 5.20 8.87 -8.62
C GLN A 112 6.56 8.65 -7.98
N PRO A 113 6.62 8.59 -6.63
CA PRO A 113 7.75 7.96 -5.96
C PRO A 113 8.02 6.58 -6.56
N ALA A 114 9.28 6.18 -6.63
CA ALA A 114 9.62 4.83 -7.05
C ALA A 114 9.13 3.84 -5.99
N HIS A 115 8.58 2.72 -6.47
CA HIS A 115 8.22 1.58 -5.65
C HIS A 115 9.27 0.48 -5.85
N LEU A 116 9.97 0.13 -4.78
CA LEU A 116 11.07 -0.84 -4.78
C LEU A 116 10.69 -2.03 -3.90
N TYR A 117 10.96 -3.24 -4.38
CA TYR A 117 10.64 -4.49 -3.69
C TYR A 117 11.89 -5.11 -3.07
N GLY A 118 11.79 -5.54 -1.82
CA GLY A 118 12.81 -6.33 -1.13
C GLY A 118 12.21 -7.55 -0.46
N SER A 119 13.00 -8.61 -0.32
CA SER A 119 12.58 -9.83 0.39
C SER A 119 13.77 -10.56 0.98
N GLY A 120 13.52 -11.38 1.99
CA GLY A 120 14.55 -12.17 2.66
C GLY A 120 13.94 -13.20 3.59
N SER A 121 14.78 -13.81 4.43
CA SER A 121 14.35 -14.74 5.46
C SER A 121 15.32 -14.69 6.62
N LEU A 122 14.79 -14.58 7.84
CA LEU A 122 15.60 -14.52 9.06
C LEU A 122 15.66 -15.89 9.72
N GLY A 123 16.87 -16.30 10.12
CA GLY A 123 17.15 -17.63 10.65
C GLY A 123 16.67 -17.89 12.08
N GLY A 124 16.34 -16.84 12.84
CA GLY A 124 15.92 -16.97 14.24
C GLY A 124 15.96 -15.63 14.99
N THR A 125 15.60 -15.66 16.27
CA THR A 125 15.66 -14.50 17.17
C THR A 125 17.05 -13.84 17.14
N GLY A 126 17.07 -12.53 16.94
CA GLY A 126 18.30 -11.72 16.86
C GLY A 126 18.94 -11.65 15.47
N ALA A 127 18.50 -12.47 14.50
CA ALA A 127 18.92 -12.35 13.11
C ALA A 127 18.39 -11.06 12.49
N TYR A 128 19.14 -10.47 11.54
CA TYR A 128 18.71 -9.26 10.86
C TYR A 128 19.31 -9.13 9.46
N ASP A 129 18.53 -8.55 8.57
CA ASP A 129 18.96 -8.15 7.23
C ASP A 129 18.99 -6.63 7.11
N GLN A 130 19.86 -6.12 6.25
CA GLN A 130 19.90 -4.69 5.92
C GLN A 130 19.83 -4.46 4.43
N PHE A 131 19.15 -3.37 4.06
CA PHE A 131 19.02 -2.90 2.70
C PHE A 131 19.35 -1.41 2.64
N ALA A 132 20.17 -1.03 1.69
CA ALA A 132 20.42 0.36 1.36
C ALA A 132 19.42 0.83 0.30
N VAL A 133 18.79 1.99 0.53
CA VAL A 133 17.89 2.65 -0.40
C VAL A 133 18.36 4.07 -0.66
N ASP A 134 18.45 4.48 -1.93
CA ASP A 134 18.91 5.81 -2.28
C ASP A 134 17.72 6.79 -2.38
N VAL A 135 17.76 7.86 -1.58
CA VAL A 135 16.81 8.99 -1.61
C VAL A 135 17.45 10.11 -2.43
N THR A 136 16.89 10.41 -3.60
CA THR A 136 17.39 11.47 -4.50
C THR A 136 16.49 12.72 -4.53
N ASP A 137 15.26 12.60 -4.04
CA ASP A 137 14.29 13.69 -3.89
C ASP A 137 13.68 13.64 -2.48
N ALA A 138 14.24 14.45 -1.58
CA ALA A 138 13.79 14.56 -0.19
C ALA A 138 12.46 15.31 -0.05
N SER A 139 11.88 15.87 -1.13
CA SER A 139 10.54 16.44 -1.09
C SER A 139 9.44 15.38 -1.07
N LYS A 140 9.76 14.13 -1.41
CA LYS A 140 8.82 13.01 -1.40
C LYS A 140 8.92 12.22 -0.09
N PRO A 141 7.79 11.70 0.42
CA PRO A 141 7.82 10.83 1.58
C PRO A 141 8.51 9.49 1.24
N LEU A 142 9.14 8.91 2.25
CA LEU A 142 9.63 7.54 2.26
C LEU A 142 8.65 6.70 3.09
N ALA A 143 8.07 5.66 2.48
CA ALA A 143 7.20 4.73 3.17
C ALA A 143 7.67 3.29 2.94
N ILE A 144 7.59 2.45 3.96
CA ILE A 144 7.98 1.03 3.90
C ILE A 144 6.84 0.21 4.51
N THR A 145 6.44 -0.86 3.83
CA THR A 145 5.50 -1.85 4.35
C THR A 145 6.15 -3.22 4.29
N LEU A 146 6.42 -3.82 5.45
CA LEU A 146 6.94 -5.17 5.61
C LEU A 146 5.78 -6.12 5.86
N ILE A 147 5.83 -7.31 5.26
CA ILE A 147 4.86 -8.38 5.44
C ILE A 147 5.58 -9.69 5.73
N MET A 148 5.09 -10.40 6.74
CA MET A 148 5.45 -11.79 7.03
C MET A 148 4.43 -12.74 6.36
N PRO A 149 4.75 -13.36 5.20
CA PRO A 149 3.80 -14.18 4.44
C PRO A 149 3.33 -15.43 5.19
N ASN A 150 4.18 -16.00 6.05
CA ASN A 150 3.90 -17.27 6.76
C ASN A 150 3.29 -17.08 8.15
N TRP A 151 2.68 -15.92 8.42
CA TRP A 151 2.06 -15.62 9.71
C TRP A 151 0.80 -16.47 9.92
N SER A 152 0.74 -17.21 11.02
CA SER A 152 -0.38 -18.09 11.36
C SER A 152 -0.58 -18.17 12.87
N SER A 153 -1.74 -18.62 13.34
CA SER A 153 -2.04 -18.76 14.78
C SER A 153 -1.05 -19.67 15.55
N SER A 154 -0.28 -20.52 14.87
CA SER A 154 0.72 -21.43 15.45
C SER A 154 2.16 -20.93 15.33
N THR A 155 2.43 -19.97 14.44
CA THR A 155 3.78 -19.46 14.17
C THR A 155 3.67 -17.96 13.94
N ASN A 156 4.04 -17.20 14.98
CA ASN A 156 4.04 -15.74 14.98
C ASN A 156 5.49 -15.26 15.01
N PRO A 157 6.22 -15.25 13.87
CA PRO A 157 7.45 -14.47 13.81
C PRO A 157 7.11 -13.02 14.14
N ASP A 158 8.00 -12.39 14.89
CA ASP A 158 7.88 -11.01 15.32
C ASP A 158 9.09 -10.27 14.75
N PHE A 159 8.88 -9.67 13.58
CA PHE A 159 9.94 -8.99 12.86
C PHE A 159 9.73 -7.48 12.96
N ASP A 160 10.75 -6.79 13.43
CA ASP A 160 10.78 -5.35 13.59
C ASP A 160 11.43 -4.68 12.38
N LEU A 161 10.96 -3.46 12.09
CA LEU A 161 11.45 -2.65 11.00
C LEU A 161 12.11 -1.38 11.54
N TYR A 162 13.32 -1.08 11.07
CA TYR A 162 14.07 0.12 11.44
C TYR A 162 14.55 0.88 10.21
N LEU A 163 14.55 2.21 10.30
CA LEU A 163 15.06 3.10 9.27
C LEU A 163 16.14 4.01 9.85
N TYR A 164 17.32 3.98 9.24
CA TYR A 164 18.44 4.85 9.55
C TYR A 164 18.68 5.83 8.40
N ASN A 165 19.02 7.07 8.72
CA ASN A 165 19.37 8.07 7.72
C ASN A 165 20.79 7.86 7.15
N SER A 166 21.20 8.72 6.23
CA SER A 166 22.52 8.68 5.58
C SER A 166 23.71 8.90 6.51
N SER A 167 23.49 9.41 7.72
CA SER A 167 24.51 9.52 8.77
C SER A 167 24.54 8.31 9.71
N GLY A 168 23.69 7.30 9.49
CA GLY A 168 23.57 6.12 10.35
C GLY A 168 22.72 6.34 11.60
N THR A 169 22.02 7.47 11.73
CA THR A 169 21.13 7.74 12.87
C THR A 169 19.77 7.07 12.64
N LEU A 170 19.25 6.38 13.65
CA LEU A 170 17.89 5.83 13.62
C LEU A 170 16.87 6.97 13.56
N VAL A 171 16.02 6.99 12.53
CA VAL A 171 15.03 8.05 12.30
C VAL A 171 13.58 7.58 12.39
N ALA A 172 13.32 6.28 12.19
CA ALA A 172 12.00 5.70 12.37
C ALA A 172 12.11 4.19 12.67
N ARG A 173 11.06 3.64 13.30
CA ARG A 173 10.94 2.21 13.57
C ARG A 173 9.47 1.80 13.70
N SER A 174 9.22 0.52 13.54
CA SER A 174 7.94 -0.15 13.76
C SER A 174 8.26 -1.49 14.42
N GLU A 175 7.76 -1.67 15.64
CA GLU A 175 8.06 -2.80 16.54
C GLU A 175 6.76 -3.46 17.02
N GLY A 176 5.81 -3.61 16.10
CA GLY A 176 4.52 -4.22 16.37
C GLY A 176 4.62 -5.73 16.44
N THR A 177 3.59 -6.36 17.03
CA THR A 177 3.49 -7.83 17.12
C THR A 177 2.58 -8.42 16.03
N LYS A 178 2.33 -7.65 14.97
CA LYS A 178 1.38 -7.99 13.91
C LYS A 178 2.11 -8.52 12.67
N ARG A 179 1.37 -8.98 11.66
CA ARG A 179 1.90 -9.49 10.36
C ARG A 179 2.83 -8.52 9.68
N GLN A 180 2.57 -7.26 9.96
CA GLN A 180 2.89 -6.15 9.11
C GLN A 180 3.52 -5.08 9.98
N GLU A 181 4.63 -4.57 9.48
CA GLU A 181 5.28 -3.38 10.01
C GLU A 181 5.20 -2.27 8.98
N THR A 182 5.04 -1.03 9.44
CA THR A 182 4.88 0.11 8.53
C THR A 182 5.66 1.30 9.05
N ILE A 183 6.51 1.87 8.20
CA ILE A 183 7.18 3.14 8.45
C ILE A 183 6.68 4.18 7.45
N ARG A 184 6.38 5.38 7.94
CA ARG A 184 6.18 6.59 7.12
C ARG A 184 7.13 7.66 7.64
N TYR A 185 7.95 8.21 6.76
CA TYR A 185 8.99 9.16 7.12
C TYR A 185 9.13 10.23 6.04
N GLN A 186 9.38 11.48 6.43
CA GLN A 186 9.72 12.57 5.51
C GLN A 186 11.23 12.82 5.59
N PRO A 187 12.02 12.44 4.57
CA PRO A 187 13.43 12.77 4.51
C PRO A 187 13.68 14.28 4.61
N SER A 188 14.65 14.70 5.42
CA SER A 188 15.10 16.10 5.48
C SER A 188 16.28 16.38 4.55
N VAL A 189 17.01 15.33 4.16
CA VAL A 189 18.15 15.37 3.24
C VAL A 189 18.15 14.17 2.32
N THR A 190 18.72 14.33 1.14
CA THR A 190 19.02 13.25 0.21
C THR A 190 20.20 12.41 0.69
N GLY A 191 20.34 11.20 0.15
CA GLY A 191 21.42 10.27 0.49
C GLY A 191 20.93 8.83 0.60
N THR A 192 21.84 7.93 0.95
CA THR A 192 21.52 6.50 1.14
C THR A 192 20.98 6.27 2.54
N TYR A 193 19.75 5.79 2.65
CA TYR A 193 19.14 5.37 3.90
C TYR A 193 19.30 3.87 4.07
N THR A 194 19.30 3.39 5.31
CA THR A 194 19.38 1.96 5.63
C THR A 194 18.07 1.49 6.23
N ILE A 195 17.48 0.47 5.61
CA ILE A 195 16.35 -0.28 6.13
C ILE A 195 16.92 -1.52 6.81
N ARG A 196 16.54 -1.79 8.06
CA ARG A 196 16.88 -3.03 8.75
C ARG A 196 15.60 -3.77 9.12
N VAL A 197 15.55 -5.06 8.78
CA VAL A 197 14.52 -6.00 9.23
C VAL A 197 15.18 -6.90 10.27
N SER A 198 14.66 -6.94 11.49
CA SER A 198 15.25 -7.71 12.60
C SER A 198 14.22 -8.68 13.16
N SER A 199 14.65 -9.89 13.53
CA SER A 199 13.78 -10.83 14.24
C SER A 199 13.85 -10.54 15.74
N TYR A 200 12.77 -10.00 16.29
CA TYR A 200 12.59 -9.94 17.74
C TYR A 200 12.34 -11.34 18.29
N THR A 201 11.46 -12.10 17.63
CA THR A 201 11.32 -13.54 17.90
C THR A 201 10.95 -14.35 16.66
N GLY A 202 11.37 -15.60 16.66
CA GLY A 202 11.03 -16.56 15.62
C GLY A 202 11.91 -16.46 14.37
N SER A 203 11.53 -17.23 13.37
CA SER A 203 12.24 -17.36 12.09
C SER A 203 11.22 -17.40 10.96
N GLY A 204 11.63 -17.00 9.77
CA GLY A 204 10.76 -17.06 8.60
C GLY A 204 11.09 -16.05 7.53
N SER A 205 10.38 -16.17 6.42
CA SER A 205 10.50 -15.28 5.27
C SER A 205 9.74 -13.99 5.50
N TYR A 206 10.16 -12.94 4.81
CA TYR A 206 9.48 -11.66 4.74
C TYR A 206 9.64 -11.05 3.35
N PHE A 207 8.75 -10.12 3.02
CA PHE A 207 8.92 -9.21 1.89
C PHE A 207 8.48 -7.81 2.29
N PHE A 208 8.95 -6.79 1.57
CA PHE A 208 8.54 -5.43 1.78
C PHE A 208 8.56 -4.61 0.49
N ASP A 209 7.71 -3.59 0.48
CA ASP A 209 7.68 -2.55 -0.55
C ASP A 209 8.14 -1.23 0.05
N VAL A 210 8.93 -0.46 -0.72
CA VAL A 210 9.40 0.87 -0.38
C VAL A 210 8.92 1.87 -1.41
N SER A 211 8.18 2.88 -0.98
CA SER A 211 7.88 4.07 -1.77
C SER A 211 8.87 5.17 -1.42
N VAL A 212 9.59 5.72 -2.39
CA VAL A 212 10.63 6.74 -2.14
C VAL A 212 10.80 7.71 -3.31
N GLY A 213 11.12 8.98 -3.01
CA GLY A 213 11.65 9.92 -4.00
C GLY A 213 13.08 9.56 -4.36
N GLY A 214 13.27 8.52 -5.15
CA GLY A 214 14.58 7.90 -5.35
C GLY A 214 14.52 6.69 -6.25
N GLY A 215 15.56 5.87 -6.20
CA GLY A 215 15.66 4.64 -6.98
C GLY A 215 16.92 3.91 -6.59
N ASN A 216 16.85 2.57 -6.56
CA ASN A 216 17.86 1.61 -6.08
C ASN A 216 17.65 1.15 -4.65
N LEU A 217 17.33 -0.13 -4.52
CA LEU A 217 17.31 -0.90 -3.28
C LEU A 217 18.30 -2.05 -3.43
N ARG A 218 19.20 -2.21 -2.46
CA ARG A 218 20.23 -3.27 -2.48
C ARG A 218 20.39 -3.88 -1.10
N GLN A 219 20.41 -5.21 -1.02
CA GLN A 219 20.73 -5.88 0.24
C GLN A 219 22.21 -5.69 0.57
N THR A 220 22.50 -5.24 1.78
CA THR A 220 23.86 -4.97 2.27
C THR A 220 24.27 -5.91 3.39
N VAL A 221 23.30 -6.49 4.12
CA VAL A 221 23.54 -7.53 5.13
C VAL A 221 22.49 -8.62 4.97
N ASN A 222 22.94 -9.87 5.09
CA ASN A 222 22.12 -11.09 5.08
C ASN A 222 22.61 -11.99 6.23
N GLN A 223 21.87 -12.08 7.34
CA GLN A 223 22.24 -12.87 8.52
C GLN A 223 21.16 -13.88 8.96
#